data_AF-A0A1V6SX14-F1
#
_entry.id   AF-A0A1V6SX14-F1
#
_cell.length_a   1.000
_cell.length_b   1.000
_cell.length_c   1.000
_cell.angle_alpha   90.00
_cell.angle_beta   90.00
_cell.angle_gamma   90.00
#
_symmetry.space_group_name_H-M   'P 1'
#
loop_
_entity.id
_entity.type
_entity.pdbx_description
1 polymer ?
#
loop_
_entity_poly.entity_id
_entity_poly.type
_entity_poly.pdbx_seq_one_letter_code
_entity_poly.pdbx_strand_id
1 'polypeptide(L)'
;MADTVVPSQPVELKGRNVYVSSPSGLRPAKETTFREWVVANQIGISMTTLAMLLALHNLYPSLRPYTQPFFQLSYYNESSNSYVQGWNDVYFVISAAIALTGIRAIAIEWFLQPLARACGLKRKQSLRLAEQGWQAMYYSFIWGVGLYLWKTSHYWGDFAAMWSQWPARPLSGLMKWYLLVELAFLVQQIFVIHVEERRKDHVQMLSHHIITSALLSSAYIYAMYNVSNVVLCLMDIVDFLLPSAKILKYSKFETACNVGFGLFMGTWFITRHIIYPMVCWSVYYDLPRELTYGCYTGSTSEFISAETPNAFAYMLGPYFSLDNPICFNPTLKWMFLSLLLILEVLSIVWFSMIVRVAYGVVCGGNAEDTRSDEEDEAEVEGQTPSRVPAHLAAKDGAPADPLETGNAPGLGRRRSNGTASVRARGRGRVPFDPSDRKALLGRIGCEKPT
;
A
#
# COMPACT_ATOMS: atom_id res chain seq x y z
N MET A 1 -50.29 51.17 -79.74
CA MET A 1 -48.90 50.71 -79.55
C MET A 1 -48.68 50.72 -78.03
N ALA A 2 -49.07 49.75 -77.22
CA ALA A 2 -49.03 48.28 -77.26
C ALA A 2 -47.62 47.72 -77.01
N ASP A 3 -47.17 47.74 -75.75
CA ASP A 3 -45.93 47.10 -75.29
C ASP A 3 -46.23 46.00 -74.26
N THR A 4 -46.16 44.77 -74.79
CA THR A 4 -45.55 43.53 -74.29
C THR A 4 -45.43 43.20 -72.78
N VAL A 5 -45.90 41.98 -72.51
CA VAL A 5 -45.82 41.12 -71.33
C VAL A 5 -44.37 40.79 -70.91
N VAL A 6 -44.12 40.73 -69.60
CA VAL A 6 -43.00 39.98 -68.98
C VAL A 6 -43.55 39.04 -67.89
N PRO A 7 -43.24 37.73 -67.89
CA PRO A 7 -43.65 36.79 -66.85
C PRO A 7 -42.66 36.78 -65.67
N SER A 8 -43.19 36.66 -64.44
CA SER A 8 -42.42 36.53 -63.20
C SER A 8 -41.88 35.10 -63.00
N GLN A 9 -40.67 35.03 -62.45
CA GLN A 9 -39.84 33.82 -62.22
C GLN A 9 -40.31 32.94 -61.04
N PRO A 10 -39.90 31.64 -60.99
CA PRO A 10 -40.46 30.63 -60.09
C PRO A 10 -39.83 30.57 -58.69
N VAL A 11 -40.61 29.99 -57.77
CA VAL A 11 -40.34 29.76 -56.34
C VAL A 11 -39.23 28.72 -56.13
N GLU A 12 -38.18 29.08 -55.39
CA GLU A 12 -37.12 28.17 -54.96
C GLU A 12 -37.26 27.86 -53.44
N LEU A 13 -37.26 26.57 -53.12
CA LEU A 13 -37.57 25.98 -51.81
C LEU A 13 -36.57 26.41 -50.72
N LYS A 14 -37.06 27.13 -49.71
CA LYS A 14 -36.27 27.47 -48.51
C LYS A 14 -36.20 26.27 -47.58
N GLY A 15 -35.00 25.72 -47.43
CA GLY A 15 -34.67 24.53 -46.66
C GLY A 15 -35.20 24.55 -45.21
N ARG A 16 -35.70 23.38 -44.82
CA ARG A 16 -36.19 23.03 -43.48
C ARG A 16 -35.00 22.99 -42.52
N ASN A 17 -34.96 23.87 -41.52
CA ASN A 17 -34.03 23.78 -40.40
C ASN A 17 -34.34 22.51 -39.61
N VAL A 18 -33.56 21.45 -39.83
CA VAL A 18 -33.52 20.28 -38.95
C VAL A 18 -32.72 20.69 -37.72
N TYR A 19 -33.41 20.87 -36.59
CA TYR A 19 -32.78 20.94 -35.29
C TYR A 19 -32.10 19.59 -35.02
N VAL A 20 -30.79 19.52 -35.19
CA VAL A 20 -29.98 18.45 -34.60
C VAL A 20 -29.79 18.83 -33.14
N SER A 21 -30.56 18.20 -32.27
CA SER A 21 -30.33 18.21 -30.82
C SER A 21 -28.94 17.65 -30.56
N SER A 22 -28.03 18.52 -30.10
CA SER A 22 -26.73 18.12 -29.58
C SER A 22 -26.98 17.25 -28.33
N PRO A 23 -26.43 16.02 -28.24
CA PRO A 23 -26.61 15.20 -27.06
C PRO A 23 -25.96 15.91 -25.88
N SER A 24 -26.81 16.25 -24.92
CA SER A 24 -26.50 16.74 -23.60
C SER A 24 -25.35 15.98 -22.94
N GLY A 25 -24.29 16.70 -22.59
CA GLY A 25 -23.49 16.47 -21.39
C GLY A 25 -22.93 15.07 -21.19
N LEU A 26 -22.04 14.60 -22.08
CA LEU A 26 -20.98 13.73 -21.59
C LEU A 26 -20.08 14.59 -20.69
N ARG A 27 -20.15 14.37 -19.37
CA ARG A 27 -19.06 14.76 -18.49
C ARG A 27 -17.77 14.23 -19.14
N PRO A 28 -16.73 15.05 -19.35
CA PRO A 28 -15.47 14.54 -19.86
C PRO A 28 -15.04 13.39 -18.94
N ALA A 29 -14.75 12.23 -19.54
CA ALA A 29 -14.25 11.09 -18.78
C ALA A 29 -13.05 11.58 -17.99
N LYS A 30 -13.12 11.51 -16.65
CA LYS A 30 -12.02 11.88 -15.77
C LYS A 30 -10.83 11.03 -16.21
N GLU A 31 -9.77 11.65 -16.73
CA GLU A 31 -8.55 10.93 -17.08
C GLU A 31 -8.09 10.19 -15.82
N THR A 32 -8.12 8.86 -15.88
CA THR A 32 -7.65 8.03 -14.77
C THR A 32 -6.17 8.25 -14.64
N THR A 33 -5.72 8.66 -13.45
CA THR A 33 -4.28 8.80 -13.21
C THR A 33 -3.62 7.44 -13.35
N PHE A 34 -2.36 7.36 -13.80
CA PHE A 34 -1.63 6.08 -13.91
C PHE A 34 -1.74 5.23 -12.63
N ARG A 35 -1.70 5.87 -11.45
CA ARG A 35 -1.90 5.23 -10.16
C ARG A 35 -3.29 4.55 -10.03
N GLU A 36 -4.36 5.25 -10.39
CA GLU A 36 -5.72 4.72 -10.37
C GLU A 36 -5.86 3.54 -11.35
N TRP A 37 -5.22 3.62 -12.51
CA TRP A 37 -5.17 2.53 -13.48
C TRP A 37 -4.45 1.29 -12.93
N VAL A 38 -3.29 1.46 -12.29
CA VAL A 38 -2.55 0.35 -11.69
C VAL A 38 -3.38 -0.32 -10.61
N VAL A 39 -4.01 0.44 -9.70
CA VAL A 39 -4.91 -0.09 -8.66
C VAL A 39 -6.03 -0.94 -9.29
N ALA A 40 -6.70 -0.41 -10.32
CA ALA A 40 -7.83 -1.09 -10.95
C ALA A 40 -7.45 -2.37 -11.73
N ASN A 41 -6.16 -2.54 -12.07
CA ASN A 41 -5.67 -3.64 -12.90
C ASN A 41 -4.69 -4.56 -12.18
N GLN A 42 -4.58 -4.50 -10.84
CA GLN A 42 -3.62 -5.31 -10.07
C GLN A 42 -3.78 -6.81 -10.32
N ILE A 43 -5.02 -7.31 -10.34
CA ILE A 43 -5.32 -8.73 -10.62
C ILE A 43 -4.86 -9.08 -12.05
N GLY A 44 -5.26 -8.29 -13.04
CA GLY A 44 -4.94 -8.52 -14.44
C GLY A 44 -3.42 -8.54 -14.69
N ILE A 45 -2.69 -7.56 -14.18
CA ILE A 45 -1.23 -7.46 -14.34
C ILE A 45 -0.52 -8.65 -13.67
N SER A 46 -0.92 -8.98 -12.44
CA SER A 46 -0.27 -10.06 -11.67
C SER A 46 -0.54 -11.42 -12.31
N MET A 47 -1.81 -11.72 -12.61
CA MET A 47 -2.21 -12.99 -13.21
C MET A 47 -1.65 -13.16 -14.62
N THR A 48 -1.66 -12.12 -15.45
CA THR A 48 -1.11 -12.21 -16.80
C THR A 48 0.39 -12.45 -16.75
N THR A 49 1.13 -11.74 -15.90
CA THR A 49 2.58 -11.93 -15.75
C THR A 49 2.90 -13.36 -15.29
N LEU A 50 2.22 -13.85 -14.25
CA LEU A 50 2.46 -15.21 -13.73
C LEU A 50 2.00 -16.29 -14.71
N ALA A 51 0.88 -16.11 -15.41
CA ALA A 51 0.40 -17.04 -16.43
C ALA A 51 1.35 -17.11 -17.62
N MET A 52 1.92 -15.98 -18.06
CA MET A 52 2.94 -15.96 -19.10
C MET A 52 4.21 -16.70 -18.66
N LEU A 53 4.70 -16.46 -17.44
CA LEU A 53 5.84 -17.20 -16.89
C LEU A 53 5.55 -18.71 -16.81
N LEU A 54 4.35 -19.09 -16.38
CA LEU A 54 3.94 -20.49 -16.27
C LEU A 54 3.81 -21.15 -17.64
N ALA A 55 3.27 -20.43 -18.63
CA ALA A 55 3.18 -20.88 -20.01
C ALA A 55 4.57 -21.09 -20.60
N LEU A 56 5.49 -20.14 -20.40
CA LEU A 56 6.89 -20.28 -20.84
C LEU A 56 7.57 -21.52 -20.23
N HIS A 57 7.37 -21.75 -18.94
CA HIS A 57 7.93 -22.92 -18.23
C HIS A 57 7.43 -24.27 -18.77
N ASN A 58 6.14 -24.35 -19.09
CA ASN A 58 5.51 -25.60 -19.50
C ASN A 58 5.62 -25.87 -21.01
N LEU A 59 5.47 -24.83 -21.84
CA LEU A 59 5.43 -24.96 -23.31
C LEU A 59 6.82 -25.02 -23.94
N TYR A 60 7.85 -24.46 -23.29
CA TYR A 60 9.21 -24.41 -23.84
C TYR A 60 10.22 -25.09 -22.89
N PRO A 61 10.46 -26.40 -23.03
CA PRO A 61 11.42 -27.12 -22.19
C PRO A 61 12.83 -26.51 -22.19
N SER A 62 13.25 -25.90 -23.30
CA SER A 62 14.53 -25.18 -23.42
C SER A 62 14.66 -23.98 -22.50
N LEU A 63 13.54 -23.39 -22.03
CA LEU A 63 13.51 -22.25 -21.12
C LEU A 63 13.34 -22.64 -19.65
N ARG A 64 13.18 -23.95 -19.33
CA ARG A 64 13.01 -24.42 -17.95
C ARG A 64 14.15 -24.01 -17.01
N PRO A 65 15.44 -24.09 -17.40
CA PRO A 65 16.53 -23.67 -16.52
C PRO A 65 16.42 -22.20 -16.07
N TYR A 66 15.84 -21.34 -16.90
CA TYR A 66 15.66 -19.91 -16.61
C TYR A 66 14.34 -19.61 -15.89
N THR A 67 13.31 -20.42 -16.09
CA THR A 67 11.96 -20.19 -15.52
C THR A 67 11.72 -20.92 -14.20
N GLN A 68 12.40 -22.03 -13.94
CA GLN A 68 12.26 -22.81 -12.72
C GLN A 68 12.52 -22.00 -11.42
N PRO A 69 13.52 -21.10 -11.36
CA PRO A 69 13.76 -20.25 -10.19
C PRO A 69 12.58 -19.38 -9.75
N PHE A 70 11.65 -19.06 -10.65
CA PHE A 70 10.45 -18.27 -10.31
C PHE A 70 9.39 -19.08 -9.57
N PHE A 71 9.44 -20.41 -9.60
CA PHE A 71 8.38 -21.28 -9.05
C PHE A 71 8.84 -22.15 -7.88
N GLN A 72 10.15 -22.37 -7.74
CA GLN A 72 10.70 -23.34 -6.79
C GLN A 72 11.91 -22.74 -6.06
N LEU A 73 12.13 -23.20 -4.82
CA LEU A 73 13.33 -22.87 -4.07
C LEU A 73 14.56 -23.41 -4.82
N SER A 74 15.52 -22.52 -5.07
CA SER A 74 16.76 -22.87 -5.77
C SER A 74 17.81 -23.47 -4.84
N TYR A 75 18.82 -24.13 -5.38
CA TYR A 75 20.00 -24.63 -4.66
C TYR A 75 19.70 -25.67 -3.56
N TYR A 76 18.89 -26.66 -3.89
CA TYR A 76 18.69 -27.83 -3.03
C TYR A 76 19.91 -28.76 -3.08
N ASN A 77 20.37 -29.22 -1.92
CA ASN A 77 21.41 -30.23 -1.78
C ASN A 77 20.79 -31.54 -1.25
N GLU A 78 20.80 -32.57 -2.11
CA GLU A 78 20.24 -33.89 -1.80
C GLU A 78 20.97 -34.61 -0.65
N SER A 79 22.28 -34.40 -0.50
CA SER A 79 23.09 -35.13 0.48
C SER A 79 22.82 -34.71 1.93
N SER A 80 22.61 -33.41 2.14
CA SER A 80 22.34 -32.82 3.46
C SER A 80 20.86 -32.51 3.69
N ASN A 81 20.00 -32.77 2.69
CA ASN A 81 18.58 -32.39 2.68
C ASN A 81 18.38 -30.92 3.10
N SER A 82 19.23 -30.04 2.56
CA SER A 82 19.28 -28.63 2.93
C SER A 82 19.36 -27.74 1.70
N TYR A 83 19.10 -26.47 1.89
CA TYR A 83 19.27 -25.46 0.85
C TYR A 83 20.49 -24.58 1.17
N VAL A 84 20.92 -23.79 0.19
CA VAL A 84 21.84 -22.67 0.36
C VAL A 84 21.28 -21.44 -0.35
N GLN A 85 21.74 -20.24 0.01
CA GLN A 85 21.37 -19.00 -0.66
C GLN A 85 22.02 -18.87 -2.04
N GLY A 86 21.44 -18.10 -2.95
CA GLY A 86 22.11 -17.70 -4.21
C GLY A 86 21.26 -16.79 -5.10
N TRP A 87 21.83 -16.35 -6.22
CA TRP A 87 21.22 -15.38 -7.14
C TRP A 87 19.86 -15.78 -7.69
N ASN A 88 19.63 -17.08 -7.91
CA ASN A 88 18.33 -17.56 -8.40
C ASN A 88 17.19 -17.32 -7.40
N ASP A 89 17.49 -17.06 -6.13
CA ASP A 89 16.48 -16.70 -5.13
C ASP A 89 15.85 -15.32 -5.42
N VAL A 90 16.55 -14.43 -6.15
CA VAL A 90 15.98 -13.12 -6.55
C VAL A 90 14.78 -13.31 -7.47
N TYR A 91 14.82 -14.28 -8.38
CA TYR A 91 13.69 -14.58 -9.27
C TYR A 91 12.49 -15.08 -8.47
N PHE A 92 12.72 -15.91 -7.45
CA PHE A 92 11.67 -16.35 -6.53
C PHE A 92 11.06 -15.17 -5.76
N VAL A 93 11.88 -14.26 -5.24
CA VAL A 93 11.40 -13.05 -4.53
C VAL A 93 10.53 -12.18 -5.45
N ILE A 94 10.95 -11.98 -6.70
CA ILE A 94 10.21 -11.19 -7.69
C ILE A 94 8.86 -11.84 -8.01
N SER A 95 8.84 -13.14 -8.35
CA SER A 95 7.57 -13.83 -8.64
C SER A 95 6.66 -13.90 -7.42
N ALA A 96 7.22 -14.11 -6.22
CA ALA A 96 6.47 -14.11 -4.97
C ALA A 96 5.87 -12.72 -4.68
N ALA A 97 6.58 -11.62 -4.93
CA ALA A 97 6.04 -10.26 -4.77
C ALA A 97 4.87 -9.97 -5.73
N ILE A 98 4.98 -10.45 -6.99
CA ILE A 98 3.90 -10.36 -7.97
C ILE A 98 2.71 -11.23 -7.55
N ALA A 99 2.97 -12.47 -7.09
CA ALA A 99 1.93 -13.36 -6.59
C ALA A 99 1.21 -12.77 -5.37
N LEU A 100 1.94 -12.24 -4.40
CA LEU A 100 1.37 -11.56 -3.22
C LEU A 100 0.51 -10.36 -3.63
N THR A 101 0.89 -9.62 -4.67
CA THR A 101 0.07 -8.52 -5.21
C THR A 101 -1.25 -9.04 -5.80
N GLY A 102 -1.20 -10.13 -6.59
CA GLY A 102 -2.40 -10.76 -7.14
C GLY A 102 -3.30 -11.37 -6.06
N ILE A 103 -2.72 -12.12 -5.12
CA ILE A 103 -3.44 -12.76 -4.01
C ILE A 103 -4.10 -11.69 -3.13
N ARG A 104 -3.39 -10.59 -2.82
CA ARG A 104 -3.95 -9.43 -2.09
C ARG A 104 -5.19 -8.89 -2.78
N ALA A 105 -5.08 -8.58 -4.07
CA ALA A 105 -6.17 -7.98 -4.83
C ALA A 105 -7.37 -8.94 -4.92
N ILE A 106 -7.14 -10.23 -5.17
CA ILE A 106 -8.18 -11.27 -5.16
C ILE A 106 -8.84 -11.38 -3.78
N ALA A 107 -8.05 -11.44 -2.70
CA ALA A 107 -8.58 -11.53 -1.34
C ALA A 107 -9.48 -10.34 -0.99
N ILE A 108 -9.05 -9.12 -1.33
CA ILE A 108 -9.80 -7.90 -1.07
C ILE A 108 -11.06 -7.84 -1.94
N GLU A 109 -10.94 -7.97 -3.26
CA GLU A 109 -12.05 -7.73 -4.19
C GLU A 109 -13.07 -8.86 -4.23
N TRP A 110 -12.63 -10.13 -4.16
CA TRP A 110 -13.51 -11.28 -4.39
C TRP A 110 -14.07 -11.87 -3.10
N PHE A 111 -13.40 -11.69 -1.96
CA PHE A 111 -13.79 -12.33 -0.70
C PHE A 111 -14.12 -11.31 0.39
N LEU A 112 -13.14 -10.51 0.81
CA LEU A 112 -13.25 -9.69 2.01
C LEU A 112 -14.19 -8.49 1.85
N GLN A 113 -14.10 -7.75 0.73
CA GLN A 113 -14.97 -6.61 0.49
C GLN A 113 -16.44 -7.03 0.26
N PRO A 114 -16.74 -8.09 -0.55
CA PRO A 114 -18.10 -8.60 -0.66
C PRO A 114 -18.69 -9.05 0.68
N LEU A 115 -17.90 -9.76 1.51
CA LEU A 115 -18.32 -10.16 2.85
C LEU A 115 -18.64 -8.94 3.73
N ALA A 116 -17.77 -7.93 3.72
CA ALA A 116 -18.00 -6.69 4.46
C ALA A 116 -19.26 -5.95 4.00
N ARG A 117 -19.55 -5.92 2.69
CA ARG A 117 -20.80 -5.36 2.17
C ARG A 117 -22.02 -6.17 2.56
N ALA A 118 -21.92 -7.50 2.59
CA ALA A 118 -22.98 -8.38 3.06
C ALA A 118 -23.31 -8.13 4.56
N CYS A 119 -22.31 -7.73 5.35
CA CYS A 119 -22.49 -7.27 6.73
C CYS A 119 -23.08 -5.84 6.86
N GLY A 120 -23.45 -5.19 5.74
CA GLY A 120 -24.11 -3.88 5.73
C GLY A 120 -23.18 -2.66 5.75
N LEU A 121 -21.88 -2.83 5.53
CA LEU A 121 -20.93 -1.70 5.46
C LEU A 121 -21.04 -0.94 4.14
N LYS A 122 -20.89 0.39 4.20
CA LYS A 122 -20.81 1.26 3.00
C LYS A 122 -19.58 0.92 2.15
N ARG A 123 -19.55 1.36 0.89
CA ARG A 123 -18.46 1.04 -0.06
C ARG A 123 -17.06 1.43 0.46
N LYS A 124 -16.88 2.63 1.00
CA LYS A 124 -15.58 3.11 1.55
C LYS A 124 -15.15 2.29 2.76
N GLN A 125 -16.05 2.08 3.72
CA GLN A 125 -15.80 1.31 4.95
C GLN A 125 -15.52 -0.17 4.66
N SER A 126 -16.27 -0.79 3.73
CA SER A 126 -16.04 -2.19 3.33
C SER A 126 -14.68 -2.41 2.68
N LEU A 127 -14.15 -1.43 1.93
CA LEU A 127 -12.80 -1.49 1.38
C LEU A 127 -11.75 -1.42 2.49
N ARG A 128 -11.87 -0.45 3.42
CA ARG A 128 -10.94 -0.32 4.56
C ARG A 128 -10.91 -1.56 5.45
N LEU A 129 -12.08 -2.14 5.74
CA LEU A 129 -12.17 -3.41 6.47
C LEU A 129 -11.46 -4.52 5.70
N ALA A 130 -11.69 -4.63 4.38
CA ALA A 130 -11.05 -5.64 3.55
C ALA A 130 -9.51 -5.49 3.52
N GLU A 131 -8.99 -4.27 3.48
CA GLU A 131 -7.55 -4.00 3.59
C GLU A 131 -6.98 -4.46 4.95
N GLN A 132 -7.69 -4.20 6.06
CA GLN A 132 -7.29 -4.71 7.37
C GLN A 132 -7.39 -6.24 7.44
N GLY A 133 -8.42 -6.82 6.82
CA GLY A 133 -8.62 -8.27 6.71
C GLY A 133 -7.46 -8.95 6.00
N TRP A 134 -6.98 -8.39 4.88
CA TRP A 134 -5.81 -8.90 4.18
C TRP A 134 -4.57 -8.90 5.07
N GLN A 135 -4.31 -7.78 5.77
CA GLN A 135 -3.14 -7.69 6.67
C GLN A 135 -3.24 -8.72 7.80
N ALA A 136 -4.40 -8.86 8.44
CA ALA A 136 -4.62 -9.85 9.49
C ALA A 136 -4.44 -11.30 8.97
N MET A 137 -4.95 -11.61 7.77
CA MET A 137 -4.78 -12.94 7.16
C MET A 137 -3.32 -13.25 6.85
N TYR A 138 -2.59 -12.31 6.24
CA TYR A 138 -1.19 -12.51 5.90
C TYR A 138 -0.33 -12.68 7.15
N TYR A 139 -0.41 -11.72 8.09
CA TYR A 139 0.44 -11.74 9.28
C TYR A 139 0.12 -12.88 10.22
N SER A 140 -1.15 -13.28 10.37
CA SER A 140 -1.48 -14.47 11.19
C SER A 140 -0.84 -15.75 10.66
N PHE A 141 -0.78 -15.90 9.33
CA PHE A 141 -0.15 -17.06 8.70
C PHE A 141 1.38 -17.02 8.80
N ILE A 142 2.00 -15.92 8.35
CA ILE A 142 3.47 -15.84 8.29
C ILE A 142 4.10 -15.80 9.68
N TRP A 143 3.49 -15.07 10.63
CA TRP A 143 3.91 -15.06 12.02
C TRP A 143 3.77 -16.44 12.68
N GLY A 144 2.70 -17.19 12.36
CA GLY A 144 2.53 -18.56 12.85
C GLY A 144 3.66 -19.49 12.39
N VAL A 145 4.07 -19.38 11.12
CA VAL A 145 5.22 -20.12 10.57
C VAL A 145 6.52 -19.66 11.23
N GLY A 146 6.74 -18.35 11.37
CA GLY A 146 7.91 -17.78 12.04
C GLY A 146 8.04 -18.25 13.48
N LEU A 147 6.96 -18.19 14.26
CA LEU A 147 6.92 -18.64 15.65
C LEU A 147 7.17 -20.15 15.76
N TYR A 148 6.63 -20.95 14.85
CA TYR A 148 6.92 -22.38 14.79
C TYR A 148 8.42 -22.63 14.57
N LEU A 149 9.04 -21.95 13.60
CA LEU A 149 10.48 -22.04 13.34
C LEU A 149 11.30 -21.60 14.55
N TRP A 150 10.93 -20.50 15.20
CA TRP A 150 11.64 -20.01 16.37
C TRP A 150 11.53 -20.99 17.54
N LYS A 151 10.32 -21.45 17.87
CA LYS A 151 10.06 -22.35 19.01
C LYS A 151 10.69 -23.73 18.86
N THR A 152 10.84 -24.22 17.63
CA THR A 152 11.47 -25.53 17.34
C THR A 152 12.98 -25.44 17.17
N SER A 153 13.56 -24.23 17.20
CA SER A 153 14.99 -24.01 17.07
C SER A 153 15.76 -24.19 18.39
N HIS A 154 17.08 -24.34 18.28
CA HIS A 154 17.98 -24.41 19.45
C HIS A 154 18.18 -23.06 20.16
N TYR A 155 17.78 -21.94 19.55
CA TYR A 155 17.93 -20.59 20.10
C TYR A 155 16.61 -20.03 20.68
N TRP A 156 15.62 -20.90 20.94
CA TRP A 156 14.41 -20.50 21.64
C TRP A 156 14.72 -20.10 23.09
N GLY A 157 14.53 -18.83 23.42
CA GLY A 157 14.79 -18.30 24.77
C GLY A 157 16.26 -18.04 25.11
N ASP A 158 17.18 -18.29 24.18
CA ASP A 158 18.61 -17.99 24.32
C ASP A 158 19.09 -17.18 23.11
N PHE A 159 19.32 -15.88 23.32
CA PHE A 159 19.75 -14.97 22.28
C PHE A 159 21.22 -15.16 21.88
N ALA A 160 22.08 -15.65 22.77
CA ALA A 160 23.48 -15.94 22.42
C ALA A 160 23.56 -17.11 21.45
N ALA A 161 22.71 -18.13 21.66
CA ALA A 161 22.63 -19.31 20.80
C ALA A 161 22.21 -19.00 19.34
N MET A 162 21.70 -17.80 19.04
CA MET A 162 21.42 -17.38 17.66
C MET A 162 22.69 -17.33 16.80
N TRP A 163 23.85 -17.08 17.40
CA TRP A 163 25.12 -16.86 16.72
C TRP A 163 25.99 -18.12 16.60
N SER A 164 25.67 -19.17 17.36
CA SER A 164 26.51 -20.38 17.53
C SER A 164 26.80 -21.14 16.23
N GLN A 165 25.92 -21.04 15.24
CA GLN A 165 26.06 -21.74 13.96
C GLN A 165 26.56 -20.85 12.83
N TRP A 166 26.74 -19.55 13.06
CA TRP A 166 27.26 -18.66 12.02
C TRP A 166 28.76 -18.98 11.78
N PRO A 167 29.27 -18.98 10.53
CA PRO A 167 28.63 -18.63 9.25
C PRO A 167 28.17 -19.85 8.44
N ALA A 168 27.59 -20.88 9.06
CA ALA A 168 27.06 -22.03 8.32
C ALA A 168 25.93 -21.61 7.36
N ARG A 169 26.09 -21.92 6.08
CA ARG A 169 25.10 -21.64 5.02
C ARG A 169 23.94 -22.63 4.90
N PRO A 170 24.10 -23.94 5.22
CA PRO A 170 22.99 -24.87 5.11
C PRO A 170 21.79 -24.44 5.95
N LEU A 171 20.61 -24.36 5.32
CA LEU A 171 19.35 -24.06 6.01
C LEU A 171 18.20 -24.96 5.55
N SER A 172 17.20 -25.14 6.40
CA SER A 172 16.02 -25.94 6.07
C SER A 172 15.19 -25.27 4.97
N GLY A 173 14.48 -26.07 4.17
CA GLY A 173 13.62 -25.54 3.10
C GLY A 173 12.53 -24.60 3.63
N LEU A 174 11.97 -24.89 4.81
CA LEU A 174 10.97 -24.04 5.44
C LEU A 174 11.54 -22.69 5.90
N MET A 175 12.74 -22.68 6.50
CA MET A 175 13.41 -21.43 6.88
C MET A 175 13.74 -20.60 5.64
N LYS A 176 14.25 -21.22 4.58
CA LYS A 176 14.54 -20.53 3.32
C LYS A 176 13.27 -19.92 2.72
N TRP A 177 12.21 -20.72 2.61
CA TRP A 177 10.93 -20.24 2.11
C TRP A 177 10.39 -19.07 2.93
N TYR A 178 10.43 -19.17 4.26
CA TYR A 178 9.98 -18.14 5.18
C TYR A 178 10.72 -16.82 4.94
N LEU A 179 12.06 -16.84 4.95
CA LEU A 179 12.88 -15.63 4.75
C LEU A 179 12.69 -14.99 3.36
N LEU A 180 12.55 -15.81 2.32
CA LEU A 180 12.34 -15.29 0.95
C LEU A 180 10.93 -14.73 0.75
N VAL A 181 9.91 -15.33 1.35
CA VAL A 181 8.52 -14.82 1.30
C VAL A 181 8.40 -13.52 2.10
N GLU A 182 9.04 -13.43 3.26
CA GLU A 182 9.13 -12.19 4.04
C GLU A 182 9.81 -11.08 3.26
N LEU A 183 10.95 -11.38 2.61
CA LEU A 183 11.61 -10.42 1.74
C LEU A 183 10.75 -10.00 0.55
N ALA A 184 10.04 -10.95 -0.07
CA ALA A 184 9.11 -10.67 -1.17
C ALA A 184 7.95 -9.77 -0.72
N PHE A 185 7.43 -9.98 0.49
CA PHE A 185 6.39 -9.14 1.05
C PHE A 185 6.89 -7.73 1.37
N LEU A 186 8.08 -7.59 1.95
CA LEU A 186 8.69 -6.28 2.18
C LEU A 186 8.90 -5.49 0.87
N VAL A 187 9.41 -6.15 -0.17
CA VAL A 187 9.52 -5.57 -1.52
C VAL A 187 8.15 -5.20 -2.09
N GLN A 188 7.16 -6.06 -1.89
CA GLN A 188 5.79 -5.81 -2.31
C GLN A 188 5.16 -4.61 -1.58
N GLN A 189 5.45 -4.39 -0.28
CA GLN A 189 4.99 -3.21 0.46
C GLN A 189 5.60 -1.91 -0.07
N ILE A 190 6.85 -1.93 -0.57
CA ILE A 190 7.44 -0.78 -1.27
C ILE A 190 6.66 -0.45 -2.54
N PHE A 191 6.15 -1.44 -3.28
CA PHE A 191 5.26 -1.16 -4.41
C PHE A 191 3.90 -0.60 -3.95
N VAL A 192 3.28 -1.25 -2.96
CA VAL A 192 1.94 -0.88 -2.45
C VAL A 192 1.90 0.55 -1.93
N ILE A 193 2.91 1.00 -1.19
CA ILE A 193 2.92 2.35 -0.59
C ILE A 193 2.94 3.48 -1.64
N HIS A 194 3.38 3.20 -2.87
CA HIS A 194 3.36 4.16 -3.99
C HIS A 194 2.04 4.12 -4.77
N VAL A 195 1.32 3.00 -4.72
CA VAL A 195 0.07 2.77 -5.45
C VAL A 195 -1.14 3.16 -4.60
N GLU A 196 -1.07 2.93 -3.30
CA GLU A 196 -2.12 3.32 -2.35
C GLU A 196 -2.11 4.82 -2.05
N GLU A 197 -3.17 5.25 -1.36
CA GLU A 197 -3.28 6.63 -0.91
C GLU A 197 -2.23 6.98 0.13
N ARG A 198 -1.63 8.16 -0.05
CA ARG A 198 -0.49 8.59 0.76
C ARG A 198 -0.97 9.04 2.14
N ARG A 199 -0.68 8.23 3.16
CA ARG A 199 -0.91 8.56 4.57
C ARG A 199 0.10 9.57 5.14
N LYS A 200 -0.23 10.16 6.29
CA LYS A 200 0.61 11.14 7.02
C LYS A 200 2.00 10.59 7.41
N ASP A 201 2.15 9.27 7.57
CA ASP A 201 3.40 8.57 7.95
C ASP A 201 4.19 8.01 6.75
N HIS A 202 3.85 8.39 5.52
CA HIS A 202 4.40 7.75 4.31
C HIS A 202 5.94 7.70 4.27
N VAL A 203 6.63 8.78 4.64
CA VAL A 203 8.11 8.79 4.61
C VAL A 203 8.69 7.83 5.64
N GLN A 204 8.11 7.77 6.85
CA GLN A 204 8.56 6.88 7.92
C GLN A 204 8.38 5.41 7.52
N MET A 205 7.21 5.06 6.96
CA MET A 205 6.93 3.71 6.46
C MET A 205 7.81 3.34 5.26
N LEU A 206 8.04 4.25 4.31
CA LEU A 206 8.94 3.99 3.18
C LEU A 206 10.38 3.75 3.65
N SER A 207 10.89 4.63 4.52
CA SER A 207 12.23 4.48 5.11
C SER A 207 12.35 3.15 5.86
N HIS A 208 11.34 2.79 6.64
CA HIS A 208 11.28 1.50 7.32
C HIS A 208 11.38 0.34 6.34
N HIS A 209 10.55 0.29 5.29
CA HIS A 209 10.58 -0.81 4.32
C HIS A 209 11.92 -0.91 3.56
N ILE A 210 12.56 0.22 3.26
CA ILE A 210 13.90 0.22 2.64
C ILE A 210 14.93 -0.39 3.61
N ILE A 211 14.92 0.05 4.86
CA ILE A 211 15.87 -0.42 5.88
C ILE A 211 15.65 -1.90 6.21
N THR A 212 14.40 -2.34 6.41
CA THR A 212 14.09 -3.74 6.70
C THR A 212 14.41 -4.66 5.52
N SER A 213 14.13 -4.23 4.27
CA SER A 213 14.53 -4.99 3.08
C SER A 213 16.04 -5.12 2.97
N ALA A 214 16.79 -4.04 3.25
CA ALA A 214 18.26 -4.06 3.25
C ALA A 214 18.81 -4.97 4.35
N LEU A 215 18.27 -4.89 5.57
CA LEU A 215 18.66 -5.73 6.70
C LEU A 215 18.40 -7.21 6.42
N LEU A 216 17.20 -7.57 5.96
CA LEU A 216 16.84 -8.97 5.68
C LEU A 216 17.66 -9.53 4.51
N SER A 217 17.85 -8.75 3.44
CA SER A 217 18.70 -9.17 2.31
C SER A 217 20.15 -9.39 2.74
N SER A 218 20.70 -8.46 3.53
CA SER A 218 22.07 -8.57 4.04
C SER A 218 22.23 -9.78 4.97
N ALA A 219 21.30 -9.94 5.92
CA ALA A 219 21.32 -11.05 6.86
C ALA A 219 21.20 -12.41 6.14
N TYR A 220 20.37 -12.49 5.09
CA TYR A 220 20.25 -13.70 4.27
C TYR A 220 21.55 -14.05 3.54
N ILE A 221 22.21 -13.05 2.95
CA ILE A 221 23.48 -13.25 2.22
C ILE A 221 24.60 -13.67 3.18
N TYR A 222 24.67 -13.02 4.34
CA TYR A 222 25.63 -13.31 5.40
C TYR A 222 25.28 -14.52 6.26
N ALA A 223 24.26 -15.31 5.92
CA ALA A 223 23.83 -16.49 6.67
C ALA A 223 23.43 -16.23 8.14
N MET A 224 22.92 -15.03 8.43
CA MET A 224 22.38 -14.63 9.74
C MET A 224 20.88 -14.97 9.86
N TYR A 225 20.53 -16.23 9.60
CA TYR A 225 19.13 -16.69 9.52
C TYR A 225 18.40 -16.67 10.86
N ASN A 226 19.08 -17.06 11.94
CA ASN A 226 18.48 -17.20 13.26
C ASN A 226 18.00 -15.84 13.80
N VAL A 227 18.86 -14.82 13.76
CA VAL A 227 18.47 -13.45 14.15
C VAL A 227 17.38 -12.90 13.24
N SER A 228 17.40 -13.23 11.94
CA SER A 228 16.34 -12.81 11.01
C SER A 228 14.99 -13.38 11.43
N ASN A 229 14.93 -14.67 11.76
CA ASN A 229 13.72 -15.33 12.24
C ASN A 229 13.18 -14.67 13.52
N VAL A 230 14.04 -14.41 14.52
CA VAL A 230 13.62 -13.76 15.77
C VAL A 230 13.12 -12.34 15.52
N VAL A 231 13.86 -11.52 14.77
CA VAL A 231 13.48 -10.14 14.51
C VAL A 231 12.15 -10.08 13.75
N LEU A 232 11.95 -10.90 12.72
CA LEU A 232 10.67 -10.96 11.98
C LEU A 232 9.51 -11.38 12.89
N CYS A 233 9.68 -12.42 13.72
CA CYS A 233 8.65 -12.84 14.68
C CYS A 233 8.25 -11.74 15.66
N LEU A 234 9.23 -10.97 16.15
CA LEU A 234 8.95 -9.81 17.00
C LEU A 234 8.17 -8.76 16.22
N MET A 235 8.53 -8.53 14.96
CA MET A 235 7.91 -7.54 14.09
C MET A 235 6.44 -7.86 13.79
N ASP A 236 6.16 -9.05 13.29
CA ASP A 236 4.87 -9.37 12.66
C ASP A 236 3.70 -9.52 13.62
N ILE A 237 3.93 -9.90 14.89
CA ILE A 237 2.82 -10.10 15.86
C ILE A 237 1.99 -8.83 16.05
N VAL A 238 2.66 -7.68 16.09
CA VAL A 238 2.03 -6.37 16.25
C VAL A 238 1.23 -6.01 15.00
N ASP A 239 1.75 -6.36 13.83
CA ASP A 239 1.11 -6.12 12.54
C ASP A 239 -0.06 -7.08 12.26
N PHE A 240 -0.18 -8.18 13.01
CA PHE A 240 -1.41 -8.96 13.12
C PHE A 240 -2.43 -8.32 14.09
N LEU A 241 -1.98 -7.87 15.27
CA LEU A 241 -2.88 -7.38 16.33
C LEU A 241 -3.59 -6.08 15.95
N LEU A 242 -2.89 -5.12 15.33
CA LEU A 242 -3.48 -3.82 14.99
C LEU A 242 -4.63 -3.92 13.98
N PRO A 243 -4.49 -4.61 12.83
CA PRO A 243 -5.60 -4.81 11.90
C PRO A 243 -6.74 -5.61 12.53
N SER A 244 -6.45 -6.58 13.39
CA SER A 244 -7.46 -7.35 14.13
C SER A 244 -8.31 -6.47 15.03
N ALA A 245 -7.69 -5.56 15.78
CA ALA A 245 -8.43 -4.57 16.59
C ALA A 245 -9.29 -3.64 15.73
N LYS A 246 -8.79 -3.20 14.56
CA LYS A 246 -9.56 -2.36 13.63
C LYS A 246 -10.76 -3.08 13.02
N ILE A 247 -10.63 -4.37 12.70
CA ILE A 247 -11.76 -5.18 12.21
C ILE A 247 -12.88 -5.20 13.26
N LEU A 248 -12.54 -5.41 14.54
CA LEU A 248 -13.50 -5.36 15.66
C LEU A 248 -14.19 -3.98 15.76
N LYS A 249 -13.45 -2.89 15.54
CA LYS A 249 -14.02 -1.53 15.47
C LYS A 249 -15.05 -1.41 14.34
N TYR A 250 -14.73 -1.85 13.12
CA TYR A 250 -15.67 -1.81 12.00
C TYR A 250 -16.91 -2.70 12.22
N SER A 251 -16.76 -3.79 12.98
CA SER A 251 -17.87 -4.65 13.40
C SER A 251 -18.70 -4.10 14.57
N LYS A 252 -18.39 -2.89 15.07
CA LYS A 252 -19.05 -2.21 16.20
C LYS A 252 -18.92 -2.94 17.55
N PHE A 253 -17.88 -3.76 17.71
CA PHE A 253 -17.57 -4.42 18.98
C PHE A 253 -16.60 -3.58 19.82
N GLU A 254 -17.07 -2.45 20.34
CA GLU A 254 -16.24 -1.45 21.03
C GLU A 254 -15.44 -2.01 22.22
N THR A 255 -16.05 -2.82 23.07
CA THR A 255 -15.34 -3.44 24.22
C THR A 255 -14.22 -4.37 23.75
N ALA A 256 -14.48 -5.20 22.73
CA ALA A 256 -13.47 -6.11 22.17
C ALA A 256 -12.37 -5.33 21.45
N CYS A 257 -12.71 -4.24 20.75
CA CYS A 257 -11.76 -3.33 20.14
C CYS A 257 -10.83 -2.70 21.19
N ASN A 258 -11.37 -2.19 22.30
CA ASN A 258 -10.58 -1.58 23.36
C ASN A 258 -9.65 -2.59 24.05
N VAL A 259 -10.13 -3.82 24.29
CA VAL A 259 -9.29 -4.92 24.78
C VAL A 259 -8.19 -5.26 23.75
N GLY A 260 -8.55 -5.37 22.47
CA GLY A 260 -7.62 -5.62 21.38
C GLY A 260 -6.55 -4.53 21.25
N PHE A 261 -6.93 -3.27 21.41
CA PHE A 261 -6.01 -2.13 21.43
C PHE A 261 -5.05 -2.19 22.63
N GLY A 262 -5.55 -2.54 23.81
CA GLY A 262 -4.72 -2.76 25.00
C GLY A 262 -3.72 -3.91 24.82
N LEU A 263 -4.15 -5.03 24.25
CA LEU A 263 -3.29 -6.17 23.90
C LEU A 263 -2.23 -5.78 22.85
N PHE A 264 -2.62 -5.05 21.82
CA PHE A 264 -1.71 -4.50 20.82
C PHE A 264 -0.64 -3.60 21.48
N MET A 265 -1.04 -2.65 22.33
CA MET A 265 -0.12 -1.73 22.98
C MET A 265 0.85 -2.45 23.93
N GLY A 266 0.34 -3.39 24.75
CA GLY A 266 1.18 -4.19 25.64
C GLY A 266 2.17 -5.06 24.86
N THR A 267 1.71 -5.70 23.79
CA THR A 267 2.56 -6.52 22.91
C THR A 267 3.61 -5.66 22.23
N TRP A 268 3.24 -4.50 21.68
CA TRP A 268 4.18 -3.53 21.09
C TRP A 268 5.29 -3.20 22.07
N PHE A 269 4.95 -2.79 23.29
CA PHE A 269 5.95 -2.41 24.29
C PHE A 269 6.91 -3.56 24.60
N ILE A 270 6.38 -4.77 24.82
CA ILE A 270 7.21 -5.95 25.13
C ILE A 270 8.11 -6.31 23.95
N THR A 271 7.55 -6.47 22.75
CA THR A 271 8.34 -6.95 21.61
C THR A 271 9.32 -5.91 21.10
N ARG A 272 8.94 -4.62 21.07
CA ARG A 272 9.77 -3.52 20.53
C ARG A 272 10.71 -2.90 21.54
N HIS A 273 10.33 -2.76 22.80
CA HIS A 273 11.14 -1.99 23.77
C HIS A 273 11.75 -2.84 24.88
N ILE A 274 11.42 -4.14 24.95
CA ILE A 274 12.07 -5.08 25.85
C ILE A 274 12.87 -6.11 25.06
N ILE A 275 12.20 -6.91 24.23
CA ILE A 275 12.85 -8.05 23.56
C ILE A 275 13.75 -7.61 22.40
N TYR A 276 13.31 -6.68 21.55
CA TYR A 276 14.13 -6.20 20.43
C TYR A 276 15.44 -5.52 20.87
N PRO A 277 15.47 -4.69 21.93
CA PRO A 277 16.72 -4.19 22.50
C PRO A 277 17.60 -5.29 23.09
N MET A 278 17.04 -6.37 23.63
CA MET A 278 17.84 -7.55 24.04
C MET A 278 18.51 -8.22 22.84
N VAL A 279 17.83 -8.30 21.68
CA VAL A 279 18.44 -8.79 20.44
C VAL A 279 19.58 -7.85 19.99
N CYS A 280 19.36 -6.53 20.05
CA CYS A 280 20.40 -5.54 19.75
C CYS A 280 21.60 -5.64 20.71
N TRP A 281 21.33 -5.90 22.00
CA TRP A 281 22.37 -6.18 22.99
C TRP A 281 23.16 -7.44 22.63
N SER A 282 22.48 -8.49 22.19
CA SER A 282 23.14 -9.74 21.76
C SER A 282 24.05 -9.52 20.55
N VAL A 283 23.64 -8.69 19.58
CA VAL A 283 24.51 -8.25 18.46
C VAL A 283 25.74 -7.48 18.96
N TYR A 284 25.57 -6.65 19.99
CA TYR A 284 26.68 -5.86 20.54
C TYR A 284 27.66 -6.70 21.37
N TYR A 285 27.13 -7.59 22.22
CA TYR A 285 27.85 -8.28 23.29
C TYR A 285 28.14 -9.76 23.02
N ASP A 286 27.12 -10.56 22.66
CA ASP A 286 27.28 -12.02 22.49
C ASP A 286 27.95 -12.37 21.16
N LEU A 287 27.55 -11.69 20.08
CA LEU A 287 28.07 -11.89 18.73
C LEU A 287 29.62 -11.91 18.66
N PRO A 288 30.37 -10.93 19.23
CA PRO A 288 31.83 -10.97 19.22
C PRO A 288 32.45 -11.95 20.22
N ARG A 289 31.67 -12.56 21.12
CA ARG A 289 32.14 -13.58 22.06
C ARG A 289 32.01 -14.98 21.46
N GLU A 290 30.92 -15.22 20.75
CA GLU A 290 30.67 -16.48 20.05
C GLU A 290 31.47 -16.58 18.74
N LEU A 291 31.89 -15.45 18.17
CA LEU A 291 32.56 -15.40 16.87
C LEU A 291 33.94 -14.76 16.94
N THR A 292 34.89 -15.36 16.23
CA THR A 292 36.22 -14.78 16.03
C THR A 292 36.16 -13.78 14.87
N TYR A 293 36.62 -12.55 15.08
CA TYR A 293 36.76 -11.61 13.95
C TYR A 293 37.75 -12.14 12.92
N GLY A 294 37.39 -12.07 11.64
CA GLY A 294 38.19 -12.62 10.56
C GLY A 294 37.37 -12.94 9.32
N CYS A 295 38.02 -13.57 8.36
CA CYS A 295 37.42 -14.03 7.11
C CYS A 295 37.21 -15.54 7.12
N TYR A 296 36.07 -15.96 6.59
CA TYR A 296 35.64 -17.35 6.52
C TYR A 296 35.42 -17.74 5.06
N THR A 297 35.70 -18.99 4.71
CA THR A 297 35.44 -19.53 3.38
C THR A 297 33.94 -19.54 3.12
N GLY A 298 33.53 -19.04 1.94
CA GLY A 298 32.13 -18.98 1.57
C GLY A 298 31.47 -20.36 1.50
N SER A 299 32.15 -21.38 0.99
CA SER A 299 31.58 -22.73 0.80
C SER A 299 31.66 -23.63 2.03
N THR A 300 32.81 -23.64 2.74
CA THR A 300 33.05 -24.55 3.88
C THR A 300 32.83 -23.90 5.25
N SER A 301 32.63 -22.58 5.31
CA SER A 301 32.52 -21.82 6.56
C SER A 301 33.76 -21.94 7.47
N GLU A 302 34.89 -22.38 6.92
CA GLU A 302 36.16 -22.51 7.65
C GLU A 302 36.85 -21.17 7.81
N PHE A 303 37.53 -20.98 8.94
CA PHE A 303 38.30 -19.77 9.21
C PHE A 303 39.54 -19.69 8.31
N ILE A 304 39.71 -18.58 7.60
CA ILE A 304 40.84 -18.34 6.69
C ILE A 304 41.92 -17.50 7.39
N SER A 305 41.55 -16.31 7.86
CA SER A 305 42.50 -15.33 8.40
C SER A 305 41.86 -14.38 9.39
N ALA A 306 42.61 -13.98 10.41
CA ALA A 306 42.20 -12.92 11.35
C ALA A 306 42.32 -11.52 10.73
N GLU A 307 43.19 -11.36 9.72
CA GLU A 307 43.30 -10.11 8.98
C GLU A 307 42.09 -9.93 8.06
N THR A 308 41.35 -8.84 8.28
CA THR A 308 40.22 -8.45 7.44
C THR A 308 40.64 -7.30 6.52
N PRO A 309 40.49 -7.42 5.19
CA PRO A 309 40.75 -6.31 4.28
C PRO A 309 39.89 -5.09 4.61
N ASN A 310 40.48 -3.90 4.66
CA ASN A 310 39.79 -2.65 5.00
C ASN A 310 38.95 -2.05 3.85
N ALA A 311 38.77 -2.78 2.75
CA ALA A 311 38.05 -2.28 1.58
C ALA A 311 36.58 -2.74 1.58
N PHE A 312 35.67 -1.77 1.40
CA PHE A 312 34.22 -1.99 1.31
C PHE A 312 33.84 -3.01 0.23
N ALA A 313 34.65 -3.13 -0.84
CA ALA A 313 34.47 -4.14 -1.88
C ALA A 313 34.43 -5.59 -1.33
N TYR A 314 35.21 -5.91 -0.28
CA TYR A 314 35.19 -7.24 0.33
C TYR A 314 33.92 -7.51 1.13
N MET A 315 33.26 -6.48 1.66
CA MET A 315 31.94 -6.63 2.30
C MET A 315 30.85 -6.93 1.28
N LEU A 316 30.97 -6.38 0.06
CA LEU A 316 30.05 -6.70 -1.03
C LEU A 316 30.39 -8.01 -1.75
N GLY A 317 31.57 -8.59 -1.50
CA GLY A 317 32.00 -9.86 -2.11
C GLY A 317 30.93 -10.97 -2.07
N PRO A 318 30.36 -11.29 -0.88
CA PRO A 318 29.30 -12.30 -0.76
C PRO A 318 28.03 -12.04 -1.56
N TYR A 319 27.77 -10.78 -1.97
CA TYR A 319 26.65 -10.46 -2.85
C TYR A 319 26.91 -10.93 -4.26
N PHE A 320 28.15 -10.84 -4.75
CA PHE A 320 28.49 -11.17 -6.13
C PHE A 320 28.70 -12.66 -6.38
N SER A 321 29.32 -13.37 -5.42
CA SER A 321 29.50 -14.82 -5.48
C SER A 321 29.44 -15.44 -4.10
N LEU A 322 28.90 -16.65 -4.02
CA LEU A 322 28.84 -17.45 -2.79
C LEU A 322 30.22 -17.99 -2.40
N ASP A 323 31.12 -18.15 -3.36
CA ASP A 323 32.49 -18.63 -3.11
C ASP A 323 33.38 -17.55 -2.50
N ASN A 324 32.97 -16.28 -2.59
CA ASN A 324 33.69 -15.19 -1.97
C ASN A 324 33.68 -15.33 -0.44
N PRO A 325 34.79 -15.00 0.24
CA PRO A 325 34.89 -15.14 1.67
C PRO A 325 33.89 -14.22 2.40
N ILE A 326 33.33 -14.72 3.48
CA ILE A 326 32.51 -13.94 4.40
C ILE A 326 33.44 -13.37 5.47
N CYS A 327 33.72 -12.08 5.41
CA CYS A 327 34.53 -11.41 6.42
C CYS A 327 33.66 -10.70 7.46
N PHE A 328 33.88 -11.03 8.73
CA PHE A 328 33.24 -10.37 9.87
C PHE A 328 34.26 -9.50 10.59
N ASN A 329 33.98 -8.19 10.60
CA ASN A 329 34.82 -7.19 11.23
C ASN A 329 33.97 -6.23 12.08
N PRO A 330 34.60 -5.42 12.96
CA PRO A 330 33.87 -4.46 13.79
C PRO A 330 33.00 -3.50 12.97
N THR A 331 33.45 -3.09 11.78
CA THR A 331 32.68 -2.20 10.90
C THR A 331 31.36 -2.81 10.47
N LEU A 332 31.37 -4.07 10.01
CA LEU A 332 30.15 -4.80 9.62
C LEU A 332 29.19 -4.94 10.79
N LYS A 333 29.71 -5.29 11.99
CA LYS A 333 28.92 -5.35 13.22
C LYS A 333 28.22 -4.02 13.50
N TRP A 334 28.98 -2.91 13.50
CA TRP A 334 28.43 -1.59 13.80
C TRP A 334 27.45 -1.11 12.73
N MET A 335 27.66 -1.43 11.45
CA MET A 335 26.70 -1.13 10.39
C MET A 335 25.38 -1.87 10.61
N PHE A 336 25.44 -3.19 10.85
CA PHE A 336 24.26 -4.01 11.10
C PHE A 336 23.50 -3.52 12.35
N LEU A 337 24.22 -3.29 13.46
CA LEU A 337 23.65 -2.78 14.70
C LEU A 337 23.04 -1.37 14.51
N SER A 338 23.68 -0.48 13.75
CA SER A 338 23.16 0.87 13.51
C SER A 338 21.84 0.84 12.75
N LEU A 339 21.69 -0.03 11.75
CA LEU A 339 20.44 -0.19 11.03
C LEU A 339 19.32 -0.71 11.94
N LEU A 340 19.62 -1.65 12.84
CA LEU A 340 18.66 -2.12 13.86
C LEU A 340 18.26 -1.00 14.82
N LEU A 341 19.23 -0.21 15.31
CA LEU A 341 18.96 0.91 16.22
C LEU A 341 18.15 2.03 15.54
N ILE A 342 18.33 2.27 14.23
CA ILE A 342 17.48 3.20 13.48
C ILE A 342 16.03 2.70 13.45
N LEU A 343 15.80 1.39 13.28
CA LEU A 343 14.47 0.81 13.38
C LEU A 343 13.88 0.93 14.80
N GLU A 344 14.72 0.84 15.84
CA GLU A 344 14.28 1.09 17.21
C GLU A 344 13.82 2.54 17.40
N VAL A 345 14.56 3.52 16.86
CA VAL A 345 14.15 4.92 16.90
C VAL A 345 12.79 5.13 16.22
N LEU A 346 12.56 4.51 15.07
CA LEU A 346 11.23 4.55 14.42
C LEU A 346 10.15 3.91 15.30
N SER A 347 10.48 2.80 15.97
CA SER A 347 9.57 2.11 16.90
C SER A 347 9.18 2.98 18.09
N ILE A 348 10.12 3.76 18.64
CA ILE A 348 9.85 4.75 19.70
C ILE A 348 8.93 5.86 19.20
N VAL A 349 9.16 6.37 17.97
CA VAL A 349 8.29 7.39 17.36
C VAL A 349 6.86 6.87 17.23
N TRP A 350 6.64 5.68 16.70
CA TRP A 350 5.29 5.10 16.62
C TRP A 350 4.69 4.78 17.98
N PHE A 351 5.49 4.31 18.93
CA PHE A 351 5.01 4.07 20.30
C PHE A 351 4.50 5.36 20.95
N SER A 352 5.18 6.50 20.73
CA SER A 352 4.71 7.79 21.21
C SER A 352 3.32 8.17 20.64
N MET A 353 3.05 7.79 19.39
CA MET A 353 1.72 7.97 18.77
C MET A 353 0.69 7.03 19.40
N ILE A 354 1.04 5.77 19.66
CA ILE A 354 0.16 4.79 20.31
C ILE A 354 -0.22 5.26 21.73
N VAL A 355 0.75 5.71 22.52
CA VAL A 355 0.52 6.25 23.88
C VAL A 355 -0.37 7.48 23.82
N ARG A 356 -0.22 8.35 22.83
CA ARG A 356 -1.10 9.51 22.63
C ARG A 356 -2.55 9.09 22.37
N VAL A 357 -2.78 8.06 21.56
CA VAL A 357 -4.12 7.50 21.34
C VAL A 357 -4.66 6.89 22.64
N ALA A 358 -3.85 6.12 23.37
CA ALA A 358 -4.25 5.54 24.65
C ALA A 358 -4.64 6.59 25.70
N TYR A 359 -3.89 7.69 25.79
CA TYR A 359 -4.24 8.82 26.64
C TYR A 359 -5.59 9.43 26.27
N GLY A 360 -5.87 9.58 24.97
CA GLY A 360 -7.19 10.02 24.47
C GLY A 360 -8.33 9.10 24.91
N VAL A 361 -8.12 7.78 24.84
CA VAL A 361 -9.11 6.78 25.29
C VAL A 361 -9.38 6.89 26.78
N VAL A 362 -8.33 7.01 27.60
CA VAL A 362 -8.47 7.15 29.07
C VAL A 362 -9.16 8.46 29.45
N CYS A 363 -8.98 9.52 28.67
CA CYS A 363 -9.66 10.82 28.86
C CYS A 363 -11.13 10.82 28.39
N GLY A 364 -11.69 9.68 27.98
CA GLY A 364 -13.09 9.55 27.58
C GLY A 364 -13.35 9.60 26.07
N GLY A 365 -12.30 9.57 25.24
CA GLY A 365 -12.41 9.41 23.78
C GLY A 365 -12.45 7.94 23.33
N ASN A 366 -12.60 7.71 22.03
CA ASN A 366 -12.48 6.38 21.41
C ASN A 366 -11.07 6.13 20.87
N ALA A 367 -10.69 4.86 20.69
CA ALA A 367 -9.41 4.48 20.10
C ALA A 367 -9.40 4.84 18.60
N GLU A 368 -8.90 6.02 18.26
CA GLU A 368 -8.77 6.50 16.89
C GLU A 368 -7.33 6.44 16.40
N ASP A 369 -7.13 5.87 15.21
CA ASP A 369 -5.83 5.84 14.57
C ASP A 369 -5.56 7.20 13.91
N THR A 370 -4.68 8.00 14.52
CA THR A 370 -4.29 9.34 14.05
C THR A 370 -3.57 9.33 12.70
N ARG A 371 -3.19 8.15 12.19
CA ARG A 371 -2.50 7.98 10.91
C ARG A 371 -3.45 8.02 9.71
N SER A 372 -4.69 7.54 9.87
CA SER A 372 -5.68 7.54 8.79
C SER A 372 -6.21 8.96 8.54
N ASP A 373 -6.40 9.31 7.27
CA ASP A 373 -6.98 10.60 6.90
C ASP A 373 -8.44 10.71 7.39
N GLU A 374 -8.77 11.90 7.92
CA GLU A 374 -10.04 12.28 8.60
C GLU A 374 -11.29 12.28 7.69
N GLU A 375 -11.21 11.75 6.48
CA GLU A 375 -12.33 11.77 5.53
C GLU A 375 -13.47 10.78 5.84
N ASP A 376 -13.49 10.16 7.03
CA ASP A 376 -14.54 9.20 7.41
C ASP A 376 -15.78 9.86 8.04
N GLU A 377 -15.69 11.11 8.51
CA GLU A 377 -16.81 11.78 9.17
C GLU A 377 -17.62 12.69 8.24
N ALA A 378 -16.98 13.34 7.26
CA ALA A 378 -17.63 14.36 6.43
C ALA A 378 -18.66 13.83 5.41
N GLU A 379 -18.63 12.54 5.07
CA GLU A 379 -19.57 11.93 4.11
C GLU A 379 -20.85 11.38 4.76
N VAL A 380 -20.94 11.32 6.10
CA VAL A 380 -22.12 10.77 6.78
C VAL A 380 -23.26 11.79 6.89
N GLU A 381 -22.96 13.09 6.96
CA GLU A 381 -23.99 14.14 7.11
C GLU A 381 -24.63 14.62 5.79
N GLY A 382 -24.11 14.20 4.63
CA GLY A 382 -24.50 14.78 3.32
C GLY A 382 -25.69 14.14 2.59
N GLN A 383 -26.37 13.13 3.14
CA GLN A 383 -27.47 12.44 2.44
C GLN A 383 -28.71 12.26 3.33
N THR A 384 -29.47 13.34 3.53
CA THR A 384 -30.90 13.22 3.84
C THR A 384 -31.65 12.72 2.60
N PRO A 385 -32.44 11.63 2.67
CA PRO A 385 -33.24 11.20 1.54
C PRO A 385 -34.38 12.19 1.30
N SER A 386 -34.35 12.87 0.15
CA SER A 386 -35.48 13.65 -0.34
C SER A 386 -36.69 12.73 -0.50
N ARG A 387 -37.70 12.89 0.36
CA ARG A 387 -39.00 12.22 0.24
C ARG A 387 -39.68 12.73 -1.03
N VAL A 388 -39.70 11.91 -2.08
CA VAL A 388 -40.59 12.11 -3.22
C VAL A 388 -41.99 11.61 -2.79
N PRO A 389 -43.06 12.43 -2.88
CA PRO A 389 -44.41 11.93 -2.66
C PRO A 389 -44.85 11.13 -3.89
N ALA A 390 -45.29 9.90 -3.66
CA ALA A 390 -46.01 9.11 -4.65
C ALA A 390 -47.42 9.70 -4.85
N HIS A 391 -47.81 9.95 -6.10
CA HIS A 391 -49.22 9.99 -6.47
C HIS A 391 -49.42 9.39 -7.86
N LEU A 392 -49.98 8.19 -7.87
CA LEU A 392 -50.69 7.60 -9.01
C LEU A 392 -52.13 8.13 -8.98
N ALA A 393 -52.61 8.66 -10.10
CA ALA A 393 -53.98 8.46 -10.59
C ALA A 393 -54.14 9.09 -11.97
N ALA A 394 -54.39 8.24 -12.96
CA ALA A 394 -54.84 8.61 -14.30
C ALA A 394 -56.28 9.13 -14.27
N LYS A 395 -56.59 10.16 -15.07
CA LYS A 395 -57.91 10.30 -15.71
C LYS A 395 -57.84 11.29 -16.89
N ASP A 396 -58.09 10.77 -18.09
CA ASP A 396 -58.39 11.53 -19.30
C ASP A 396 -59.80 12.14 -19.25
N GLY A 397 -59.99 13.26 -19.95
CA GLY A 397 -61.30 13.74 -20.41
C GLY A 397 -61.54 15.25 -20.25
N ALA A 398 -61.33 16.01 -21.34
CA ALA A 398 -61.90 17.34 -21.56
C ALA A 398 -63.34 17.22 -22.14
N PRO A 399 -64.07 18.30 -22.55
CA PRO A 399 -63.93 19.76 -22.31
C PRO A 399 -65.25 20.46 -21.87
N ALA A 400 -65.21 21.74 -21.47
CA ALA A 400 -66.12 22.84 -21.92
C ALA A 400 -65.97 24.13 -21.07
N ASP A 401 -65.82 25.25 -21.80
CA ASP A 401 -65.96 26.69 -21.45
C ASP A 401 -67.34 27.06 -20.86
N PRO A 402 -67.64 28.30 -20.34
CA PRO A 402 -67.15 29.61 -20.83
C PRO A 402 -67.00 30.79 -19.81
N LEU A 403 -66.58 31.95 -20.37
CA LEU A 403 -66.85 33.37 -19.99
C LEU A 403 -65.88 34.06 -18.98
N GLU A 404 -65.07 35.01 -19.49
CA GLU A 404 -65.22 36.49 -19.39
C GLU A 404 -64.63 37.06 -18.09
N THR A 405 -63.57 37.87 -18.05
CA THR A 405 -63.33 39.27 -18.49
C THR A 405 -61.88 39.57 -18.01
N GLY A 406 -61.02 40.45 -18.53
CA GLY A 406 -61.13 41.77 -19.12
C GLY A 406 -59.82 42.53 -18.79
N ASN A 407 -59.37 43.37 -19.74
CA ASN A 407 -58.42 44.49 -19.62
C ASN A 407 -56.89 44.26 -19.53
N ALA A 408 -56.23 44.66 -20.63
CA ALA A 408 -54.87 45.20 -20.72
C ALA A 408 -54.85 46.71 -20.35
N PRO A 409 -53.84 47.56 -20.65
CA PRO A 409 -52.42 47.35 -21.04
C PRO A 409 -51.44 48.31 -20.30
N GLY A 410 -50.13 48.25 -20.61
CA GLY A 410 -49.19 49.37 -20.37
C GLY A 410 -47.73 48.93 -20.20
N LEU A 411 -46.95 48.88 -21.28
CA LEU A 411 -45.92 49.86 -21.65
C LEU A 411 -44.73 50.01 -20.69
N GLY A 412 -43.52 49.73 -21.19
CA GLY A 412 -42.28 50.06 -20.48
C GLY A 412 -41.01 49.64 -21.19
N ARG A 413 -40.70 50.30 -22.31
CA ARG A 413 -39.52 50.12 -23.17
C ARG A 413 -38.35 51.00 -22.71
N ARG A 414 -37.12 50.47 -22.56
CA ARG A 414 -35.82 51.12 -22.88
C ARG A 414 -34.67 50.13 -22.63
N ARG A 415 -33.83 49.71 -23.61
CA ARG A 415 -32.76 50.44 -24.36
C ARG A 415 -31.80 51.17 -23.40
N SER A 416 -30.47 51.07 -23.48
CA SER A 416 -29.58 50.62 -24.57
C SER A 416 -28.11 50.87 -24.17
N ASN A 417 -27.20 50.44 -25.05
CA ASN A 417 -25.79 50.83 -25.25
C ASN A 417 -24.79 50.19 -24.27
N GLY A 418 -23.75 49.46 -24.67
CA GLY A 418 -23.11 49.28 -25.97
C GLY A 418 -21.82 50.11 -26.06
N THR A 419 -20.68 49.44 -26.25
CA THR A 419 -19.56 49.84 -27.13
C THR A 419 -18.55 48.70 -27.27
N ALA A 420 -18.16 48.46 -28.52
CA ALA A 420 -17.05 47.61 -28.98
C ALA A 420 -15.68 48.28 -28.65
N SER A 421 -14.48 47.72 -28.81
CA SER A 421 -13.92 46.95 -29.94
C SER A 421 -12.43 46.64 -29.67
N VAL A 422 -11.87 45.76 -30.51
CA VAL A 422 -10.47 45.60 -30.95
C VAL A 422 -9.59 44.54 -30.26
N ARG A 423 -8.94 43.79 -31.16
CA ARG A 423 -8.14 42.57 -31.08
C ARG A 423 -6.68 42.90 -31.35
N ALA A 424 -5.73 42.26 -30.66
CA ALA A 424 -4.38 42.04 -31.20
C ALA A 424 -3.70 40.83 -30.54
N ARG A 425 -3.04 40.01 -31.36
CA ARG A 425 -2.27 38.81 -30.99
C ARG A 425 -0.92 39.16 -30.38
N GLY A 426 -0.45 38.36 -29.42
CA GLY A 426 0.95 38.33 -28.98
C GLY A 426 1.27 37.04 -28.23
N ARG A 427 2.19 36.23 -28.77
CA ARG A 427 2.81 35.06 -28.13
C ARG A 427 3.69 35.55 -26.96
N GLY A 428 3.56 34.94 -25.78
CA GLY A 428 4.50 35.16 -24.68
C GLY A 428 4.15 34.32 -23.44
N ARG A 429 5.15 33.63 -22.88
CA ARG A 429 5.09 32.85 -21.63
C ARG A 429 4.50 33.65 -20.46
N VAL A 430 3.68 33.01 -19.63
CA VAL A 430 3.22 33.57 -18.35
C VAL A 430 4.00 32.91 -17.19
N PRO A 431 4.64 33.69 -16.29
CA PRO A 431 5.21 33.19 -15.04
C PRO A 431 4.11 32.96 -13.99
N PHE A 432 4.30 31.97 -13.12
CA PHE A 432 3.47 31.74 -11.94
C PHE A 432 3.49 32.95 -10.99
N ASP A 433 2.32 33.53 -10.70
CA ASP A 433 2.13 34.58 -9.69
C ASP A 433 1.72 33.95 -8.34
N PRO A 434 2.45 34.18 -7.22
CA PRO A 434 2.13 33.62 -5.90
C PRO A 434 0.94 34.27 -5.19
N SER A 435 0.21 35.18 -5.82
CA SER A 435 -0.85 35.98 -5.17
C SER A 435 -2.18 35.24 -4.94
N ASP A 436 -2.44 34.12 -5.62
CA ASP A 436 -3.71 33.37 -5.48
C ASP A 436 -3.81 32.51 -4.21
N ARG A 437 -2.70 32.29 -3.49
CA ARG A 437 -2.72 31.47 -2.25
C ARG A 437 -3.33 32.21 -1.06
N LYS A 438 -3.42 33.54 -1.10
CA LYS A 438 -3.98 34.36 -0.01
C LYS A 438 -5.46 34.71 -0.19
N ALA A 439 -6.02 34.55 -1.40
CA ALA A 439 -7.43 34.83 -1.66
C ALA A 439 -8.38 33.71 -1.20
N LEU A 440 -7.88 32.49 -0.97
CA LEU A 440 -8.68 31.34 -0.51
C LEU A 440 -8.80 31.22 1.03
N LEU A 441 -8.07 32.02 1.81
CA LEU A 441 -8.04 31.93 3.28
C LEU A 441 -8.89 33.01 3.99
N GLY A 442 -9.75 33.73 3.26
CA GLY A 442 -10.57 34.83 3.79
C GLY A 442 -12.07 34.54 3.97
N ARG A 443 -12.54 33.30 3.82
CA ARG A 443 -13.98 32.96 3.85
C ARG A 443 -14.32 31.77 4.76
N ILE A 444 -13.98 31.86 6.04
CA ILE A 444 -14.75 31.17 7.09
C ILE A 444 -14.82 32.13 8.28
N GLY A 445 -15.88 32.94 8.30
CA GLY A 445 -16.29 33.67 9.49
C GLY A 445 -17.07 32.74 10.39
N CYS A 446 -16.63 32.58 11.63
CA CYS A 446 -17.45 32.05 12.71
C CYS A 446 -18.13 33.24 13.41
N GLU A 447 -19.45 33.36 13.24
CA GLU A 447 -20.29 34.09 14.20
C GLU A 447 -20.47 33.20 15.44
N LYS A 448 -20.31 33.79 16.63
CA LYS A 448 -20.56 33.14 17.93
C LYS A 448 -22.06 33.14 18.22
N PRO A 449 -22.64 32.07 18.81
CA PRO A 449 -23.95 32.16 19.40
C PRO A 449 -23.89 32.87 20.77
N THR A 450 -24.99 33.56 21.07
CA THR A 450 -25.31 34.45 22.20
C THR A 450 -25.05 33.90 23.59
#